data_AF-A0A2M7F1T8-F1
#
_entry.id   AF-A0A2M7F1T8-F1
#
_cell.length_a   1.000
_cell.length_b   1.000
_cell.length_c   1.000
_cell.angle_alpha   90.00
_cell.angle_beta   90.00
_cell.angle_gamma   90.00
#
_symmetry.space_group_name_H-M   'P 1'
#
loop_
_entity.id
_entity.type
_entity.pdbx_description
1 polymer ?
#
loop_
_entity_poly.entity_id
_entity_poly.type
_entity_poly.pdbx_seq_one_letter_code
_entity_poly.pdbx_strand_id
1 'polypeptide(L)'
;MPDPKFTKPWHGIPRENIFWNPTILEDVCIGCGTCVTGCSRLVYRFDFDRKKPVVVDPLNCMVGCTTCANTCPAHAIVFPPIETVLSLEGLAEVRHAVEDDLIARHDVLASTVPVPHPDRIVTLKVVAKTQLTADVLDVVLAPMQAGVCFCEFVPGQYIEVWQPGSDHLSRSYSIANAPTGDGRIEL
;
A
#
# COMPACT_ATOMS: atom_id res chain seq x y z
N MET A 1 26.71 5.10 -18.03
CA MET A 1 25.66 6.13 -17.84
C MET A 1 24.40 5.39 -17.44
N PRO A 2 23.68 5.85 -16.41
CA PRO A 2 22.43 5.25 -15.99
C PRO A 2 21.46 5.15 -17.17
N ASP A 3 20.67 4.09 -17.23
CA ASP A 3 19.68 3.94 -18.30
C ASP A 3 18.57 4.99 -18.11
N PRO A 4 18.28 5.86 -19.09
CA PRO A 4 17.20 6.85 -19.00
C PRO A 4 15.83 6.23 -18.64
N LYS A 5 15.63 4.95 -18.98
CA LYS A 5 14.43 4.20 -18.59
C LYS A 5 14.27 4.08 -17.08
N PHE A 6 15.36 3.98 -16.34
CA PHE A 6 15.37 3.69 -14.91
C PHE A 6 15.55 4.92 -14.03
N THR A 7 15.82 6.08 -14.62
CA THR A 7 16.11 7.34 -13.92
C THR A 7 14.98 8.38 -14.05
N LYS A 8 13.81 7.96 -14.55
CA LYS A 8 12.60 8.79 -14.49
C LYS A 8 12.30 9.21 -13.04
N PRO A 9 11.68 10.38 -12.84
CA PRO A 9 11.26 10.81 -11.50
C PRO A 9 10.42 9.73 -10.81
N TRP A 10 10.74 9.46 -9.55
CA TRP A 10 10.01 8.52 -8.72
C TRP A 10 8.92 9.30 -7.97
N HIS A 11 7.65 9.04 -8.32
CA HIS A 11 6.49 9.77 -7.78
C HIS A 11 6.67 11.30 -7.80
N GLY A 12 7.21 11.82 -8.91
CA GLY A 12 7.48 13.25 -9.11
C GLY A 12 8.81 13.75 -8.54
N ILE A 13 9.51 12.97 -7.70
CA ILE A 13 10.82 13.35 -7.16
C ILE A 13 11.94 12.95 -8.14
N PRO A 14 12.84 13.87 -8.53
CA PRO A 14 14.02 13.53 -9.33
C PRO A 14 14.86 12.43 -8.68
N ARG A 15 15.29 11.45 -9.47
CA ARG A 15 15.94 10.23 -8.96
C ARG A 15 17.25 10.54 -8.22
N GLU A 16 17.95 11.56 -8.66
CA GLU A 16 19.19 12.11 -8.10
C GLU A 16 19.03 12.65 -6.68
N ASN A 17 17.82 13.03 -6.28
CA ASN A 17 17.53 13.54 -4.94
C ASN A 17 17.22 12.43 -3.93
N ILE A 18 17.16 11.16 -4.36
CA ILE A 18 16.81 10.01 -3.53
C ILE A 18 18.05 9.15 -3.27
N PHE A 19 18.49 9.14 -2.02
CA PHE A 19 19.61 8.29 -1.60
C PHE A 19 19.14 6.86 -1.32
N TRP A 20 18.90 6.11 -2.38
CA TRP A 20 18.58 4.68 -2.33
C TRP A 20 19.41 3.89 -3.33
N ASN A 21 20.38 3.11 -2.87
CA ASN A 21 21.16 2.18 -3.69
C ASN A 21 21.84 1.13 -2.81
N PRO A 22 22.19 -0.04 -3.36
CA PRO A 22 22.93 -1.04 -2.61
C PRO A 22 24.38 -0.62 -2.36
N THR A 23 24.95 -1.15 -1.28
CA THR A 23 26.40 -1.20 -1.00
C THR A 23 26.80 -2.65 -0.75
N ILE A 24 27.93 -3.08 -1.32
CA ILE A 24 28.46 -4.44 -1.15
C ILE A 24 29.49 -4.44 -0.02
N LEU A 25 29.30 -5.32 0.96
CA LEU A 25 30.27 -5.62 2.00
C LEU A 25 31.30 -6.61 1.44
N GLU A 26 32.45 -6.10 1.01
CA GLU A 26 33.47 -6.86 0.26
C GLU A 26 34.07 -8.03 1.06
N ASP A 27 34.19 -7.85 2.37
CA ASP A 27 34.67 -8.81 3.36
C ASP A 27 33.71 -10.00 3.55
N VAL A 28 32.42 -9.75 3.44
CA VAL A 28 31.37 -10.78 3.57
C VAL A 28 31.03 -11.42 2.22
N CYS A 29 31.18 -10.68 1.13
CA CYS A 29 30.77 -11.13 -0.20
C CYS A 29 31.55 -12.38 -0.65
N ILE A 30 30.84 -13.42 -1.09
CA ILE A 30 31.48 -14.64 -1.60
C ILE A 30 31.67 -14.66 -3.13
N GLY A 31 31.32 -13.57 -3.82
CA GLY A 31 31.53 -13.46 -5.27
C GLY A 31 30.59 -14.33 -6.13
N CYS A 32 29.44 -14.78 -5.61
CA CYS A 32 28.54 -15.70 -6.31
C CYS A 32 27.82 -15.11 -7.54
N GLY A 33 27.76 -13.77 -7.66
CA GLY A 33 27.17 -13.10 -8.83
C GLY A 33 25.64 -13.08 -8.87
N THR A 34 24.92 -13.63 -7.89
CA THR A 34 23.44 -13.64 -7.84
C THR A 34 22.83 -12.24 -7.99
N CYS A 35 23.45 -11.22 -7.37
CA CYS A 35 22.98 -9.84 -7.51
C CYS A 35 23.17 -9.28 -8.93
N VAL A 36 24.20 -9.73 -9.65
CA VAL A 36 24.50 -9.29 -11.02
C VAL A 36 23.50 -9.87 -12.00
N THR A 37 23.23 -11.18 -11.92
CA THR A 37 22.32 -11.87 -12.84
C THR A 37 20.85 -11.68 -12.46
N GLY A 38 20.56 -11.45 -11.17
CA GLY A 38 19.19 -11.26 -10.67
C GLY A 38 18.65 -9.82 -10.81
N CYS A 39 19.51 -8.82 -10.98
CA CYS A 39 19.08 -7.43 -11.08
C CYS A 39 18.78 -7.02 -12.54
N SER A 40 17.51 -7.04 -12.94
CA SER A 40 17.06 -6.62 -14.28
C SER A 40 17.30 -5.14 -14.60
N ARG A 41 17.65 -4.33 -13.60
CA ARG A 41 17.93 -2.89 -13.74
C ARG A 41 19.41 -2.59 -13.92
N LEU A 42 20.25 -3.62 -14.07
CA LEU A 42 21.67 -3.48 -14.41
C LEU A 42 22.45 -2.59 -13.43
N VAL A 43 22.08 -2.61 -12.15
CA VAL A 43 22.77 -1.84 -11.08
C VAL A 43 24.22 -2.30 -10.92
N TYR A 44 24.46 -3.60 -11.13
CA TYR A 44 25.75 -4.25 -10.92
C TYR A 44 26.43 -4.66 -12.23
N ARG A 45 27.76 -4.76 -12.19
CA ARG A 45 28.56 -5.60 -13.10
C ARG A 45 29.39 -6.56 -12.28
N PHE A 46 29.94 -7.59 -12.93
CA PHE A 46 30.85 -8.51 -12.27
C PHE A 46 32.29 -8.20 -12.70
N ASP A 47 33.15 -7.99 -11.72
CA ASP A 47 34.59 -7.92 -11.93
C ASP A 47 35.14 -9.35 -11.90
N PHE A 48 35.53 -9.87 -13.05
CA PHE A 48 36.01 -11.24 -13.20
C PHE A 48 37.41 -11.46 -12.63
N ASP A 49 38.24 -10.41 -12.55
CA ASP A 49 39.59 -10.49 -12.00
C ASP A 49 39.54 -10.57 -10.48
N ARG A 50 38.76 -9.68 -9.85
CA ARG A 50 38.52 -9.68 -8.40
C ARG A 50 37.50 -10.74 -7.97
N LYS A 51 36.75 -11.31 -8.90
CA LYS A 51 35.64 -12.25 -8.68
C LYS A 51 34.56 -11.69 -7.75
N LYS A 52 34.21 -10.41 -7.94
CA LYS A 52 33.27 -9.68 -7.09
C LYS A 52 32.29 -8.84 -7.90
N PRO A 53 31.04 -8.70 -7.44
CA PRO A 53 30.12 -7.72 -8.00
C PRO A 53 30.59 -6.29 -7.71
N VAL A 54 30.25 -5.36 -8.60
CA VAL A 54 30.54 -3.92 -8.49
C VAL A 54 29.26 -3.16 -8.80
N VAL A 55 28.89 -2.21 -7.93
CA VAL A 55 27.78 -1.27 -8.20
C VAL A 55 28.28 -0.22 -9.19
N VAL A 56 27.75 -0.24 -10.42
CA VAL A 56 28.18 0.68 -11.49
C VAL A 56 27.13 1.74 -11.83
N ASP A 57 25.86 1.40 -11.69
CA ASP A 57 24.73 2.26 -12.05
C ASP A 57 23.75 2.36 -10.85
N PRO A 58 24.16 2.99 -9.72
CA PRO A 58 23.37 3.00 -8.49
C PRO A 58 21.98 3.63 -8.65
N LEU A 59 21.86 4.66 -9.51
CA LEU A 59 20.59 5.34 -9.79
C LEU A 59 19.59 4.46 -10.54
N ASN A 60 20.03 3.39 -11.20
CA ASN A 60 19.11 2.44 -11.80
C ASN A 60 18.36 1.63 -10.73
N CYS A 61 18.83 1.59 -9.48
CA CYS A 61 18.15 0.88 -8.41
C CYS A 61 16.76 1.48 -8.18
N MET A 62 15.74 0.62 -8.19
CA MET A 62 14.36 1.01 -7.88
C MET A 62 14.29 1.41 -6.40
N VAL A 63 13.76 2.61 -6.14
CA VAL A 63 13.56 3.15 -4.79
C VAL A 63 12.73 2.16 -3.97
N GLY A 64 13.19 1.82 -2.76
CA GLY A 64 12.56 0.84 -1.87
C GLY A 64 12.85 -0.64 -2.18
N CYS A 65 13.42 -1.00 -3.34
CA CYS A 65 13.71 -2.40 -3.66
C CYS A 65 14.93 -2.93 -2.89
N THR A 66 14.78 -4.07 -2.22
CA THR A 66 15.83 -4.78 -1.47
C THR A 66 16.04 -6.24 -1.90
N THR A 67 15.42 -6.68 -3.01
CA THR A 67 15.41 -8.10 -3.42
C THR A 67 16.80 -8.72 -3.48
N CYS A 68 17.79 -8.00 -4.02
CA CYS A 68 19.16 -8.52 -4.12
C CYS A 68 19.85 -8.73 -2.76
N ALA A 69 19.49 -7.98 -1.72
CA ALA A 69 19.96 -8.22 -0.36
C ALA A 69 19.28 -9.47 0.23
N ASN A 70 17.97 -9.61 0.02
CA ASN A 70 17.21 -10.77 0.51
C ASN A 70 17.64 -12.09 -0.15
N THR A 71 18.06 -12.06 -1.41
CA THR A 71 18.52 -13.25 -2.16
C THR A 71 20.03 -13.44 -2.12
N CYS A 72 20.79 -12.57 -1.45
CA CYS A 72 22.22 -12.75 -1.27
C CYS A 72 22.48 -13.88 -0.27
N PRO A 73 23.09 -15.01 -0.67
CA PRO A 73 23.33 -16.14 0.25
C PRO A 73 24.34 -15.82 1.36
N ALA A 74 25.13 -14.77 1.19
CA ALA A 74 26.10 -14.29 2.17
C ALA A 74 25.60 -13.08 2.96
N HIS A 75 24.40 -12.55 2.67
CA HIS A 75 23.88 -11.31 3.25
C HIS A 75 24.86 -10.12 3.14
N ALA A 76 25.62 -10.05 2.05
CA ALA A 76 26.70 -9.08 1.85
C ALA A 76 26.26 -7.76 1.19
N ILE A 77 24.96 -7.47 1.14
CA ILE A 77 24.42 -6.28 0.48
C ILE A 77 23.58 -5.52 1.49
N VAL A 78 23.90 -4.24 1.66
CA VAL A 78 23.18 -3.34 2.57
C VAL A 78 22.55 -2.20 1.78
N PHE A 79 21.46 -1.67 2.32
CA PHE A 79 20.74 -0.53 1.78
C PHE A 79 20.63 0.56 2.86
N PRO A 80 20.33 1.81 2.46
CA PRO A 80 19.90 2.84 3.39
C PRO A 80 18.67 2.37 4.21
N PRO A 81 18.43 2.96 5.40
CA PRO A 81 17.25 2.67 6.19
C PRO A 81 15.96 2.93 5.38
N ILE A 82 14.99 2.02 5.45
CA ILE A 82 13.75 2.12 4.68
C ILE A 82 12.92 3.35 5.06
N GLU A 83 13.11 3.85 6.27
CA GLU A 83 12.52 5.07 6.82
C GLU A 83 12.81 6.29 5.93
N THR A 84 13.95 6.31 5.22
CA THR A 84 14.27 7.37 4.26
C THR A 84 13.28 7.43 3.10
N VAL A 85 12.83 6.26 2.61
CA VAL A 85 11.82 6.15 1.56
C VAL A 85 10.43 6.42 2.12
N LEU A 86 10.10 5.85 3.28
CA LEU A 86 8.81 6.06 3.93
C LEU A 86 8.57 7.54 4.28
N SER A 87 9.62 8.28 4.62
CA SER A 87 9.54 9.73 4.85
C SER A 87 9.18 10.50 3.57
N LEU A 88 9.66 10.04 2.41
CA LEU A 88 9.28 10.63 1.12
C LEU A 88 7.84 10.29 0.75
N GLU A 89 7.40 9.05 0.97
CA GLU A 89 6.00 8.63 0.77
C GLU A 89 5.01 9.44 1.63
N GLY A 90 5.46 9.94 2.79
CA GLY A 90 4.67 10.80 3.66
C GLY A 90 4.48 12.24 3.16
N LEU A 91 5.19 12.66 2.11
CA LEU A 91 5.09 14.01 1.56
C LEU A 91 3.80 14.19 0.75
N ALA A 92 3.16 15.35 0.89
CA ALA A 92 1.88 15.61 0.23
C ALA A 92 1.99 15.59 -1.29
N GLU A 93 3.08 16.15 -1.84
CA GLU A 93 3.38 16.19 -3.26
C GLU A 93 3.60 14.79 -3.86
N VAL A 94 4.21 13.87 -3.10
CA VAL A 94 4.41 12.48 -3.52
C VAL A 94 3.06 11.77 -3.58
N ARG A 95 2.24 11.92 -2.54
CA ARG A 95 0.90 11.32 -2.51
C ARG A 95 0.02 11.83 -3.66
N HIS A 96 0.01 13.14 -3.92
CA HIS A 96 -0.75 13.68 -5.05
C HIS A 96 -0.23 13.15 -6.40
N ALA A 97 1.10 13.05 -6.59
CA ALA A 97 1.66 12.48 -7.81
C ALA A 97 1.28 10.99 -8.01
N VAL A 98 1.17 10.22 -6.93
CA VAL A 98 0.69 8.83 -6.98
C VAL A 98 -0.79 8.75 -7.34
N GLU A 99 -1.62 9.59 -6.72
CA GLU A 99 -3.06 9.68 -7.01
C GLU A 99 -3.32 10.09 -8.47
N ASP A 100 -2.62 11.12 -8.94
CA ASP A 100 -2.69 11.59 -10.33
C ASP A 100 -2.26 10.49 -11.32
N ASP A 101 -1.16 9.74 -11.05
CA ASP A 101 -0.74 8.62 -11.91
C ASP A 101 -1.77 7.48 -11.93
N LEU A 102 -2.36 7.15 -10.79
CA LEU A 102 -3.38 6.11 -10.67
C LEU A 102 -4.63 6.46 -11.50
N ILE A 103 -5.10 7.70 -11.40
CA ILE A 103 -6.26 8.19 -12.17
C ILE A 103 -5.91 8.27 -13.66
N ALA A 104 -4.74 8.81 -14.01
CA ALA A 104 -4.31 8.96 -15.39
C ALA A 104 -4.14 7.62 -16.13
N ARG A 105 -3.78 6.56 -15.41
CA ARG A 105 -3.59 5.19 -15.95
C ARG A 105 -4.73 4.24 -15.59
N HIS A 106 -5.90 4.77 -15.25
CA HIS A 106 -7.06 3.98 -14.83
C HIS A 106 -7.43 2.89 -15.85
N ASP A 107 -7.34 3.18 -17.15
CA ASP A 107 -7.64 2.23 -18.24
C ASP A 107 -6.76 0.96 -18.21
N VAL A 108 -5.51 1.08 -17.74
CA VAL A 108 -4.56 -0.03 -17.65
C VAL A 108 -4.53 -0.66 -16.26
N LEU A 109 -4.75 0.14 -15.21
CA LEU A 109 -4.58 -0.29 -13.82
C LEU A 109 -5.87 -0.77 -13.14
N ALA A 110 -7.05 -0.37 -13.63
CA ALA A 110 -8.30 -0.77 -13.04
C ALA A 110 -8.47 -2.29 -13.11
N SER A 111 -8.73 -2.91 -11.95
CA SER A 111 -9.02 -4.34 -11.89
C SER A 111 -10.37 -4.63 -12.55
N THR A 112 -10.37 -5.53 -13.53
CA THR A 112 -11.59 -6.13 -14.08
C THR A 112 -12.07 -7.32 -13.26
N VAL A 113 -11.23 -7.82 -12.35
CA VAL A 113 -11.60 -8.88 -11.43
C VAL A 113 -12.40 -8.23 -10.29
N PRO A 114 -13.67 -8.65 -10.08
CA PRO A 114 -14.39 -8.27 -8.88
C PRO A 114 -13.68 -8.93 -7.70
N VAL A 115 -12.93 -8.15 -6.95
CA VAL A 115 -12.48 -8.58 -5.63
C VAL A 115 -13.72 -8.50 -4.74
N PRO A 116 -14.11 -9.58 -4.04
CA PRO A 116 -15.15 -9.49 -3.02
C PRO A 116 -14.64 -8.57 -1.92
N HIS A 117 -14.93 -7.28 -2.09
CA HIS A 117 -14.95 -6.33 -1.01
C HIS A 117 -16.09 -6.77 -0.07
N PRO A 118 -16.06 -6.47 1.24
CA PRO A 118 -17.23 -6.65 2.12
C PRO A 118 -18.47 -5.82 1.70
N ASP A 119 -18.53 -5.34 0.45
CA ASP A 119 -19.58 -4.63 -0.28
C ASP A 119 -20.86 -5.43 -0.50
N ARG A 120 -21.38 -6.04 0.56
CA ARG A 120 -22.83 -6.05 0.68
C ARG A 120 -23.24 -4.65 1.10
N ILE A 121 -23.40 -3.74 0.13
CA ILE A 121 -24.07 -2.47 0.37
C ILE A 121 -25.53 -2.80 0.68
N VAL A 122 -25.85 -2.84 1.97
CA VAL A 122 -27.21 -3.03 2.45
C VAL A 122 -27.81 -1.66 2.69
N THR A 123 -28.93 -1.36 2.03
CA THR A 123 -29.70 -0.18 2.40
C THR A 123 -30.36 -0.44 3.76
N LEU A 124 -29.92 0.32 4.76
CA LEU A 124 -30.46 0.28 6.11
C LEU A 124 -31.38 1.48 6.32
N LYS A 125 -32.40 1.28 7.15
CA LYS A 125 -33.22 2.38 7.70
C LYS A 125 -32.83 2.62 9.14
N VAL A 126 -32.87 3.88 9.57
CA VAL A 126 -32.79 4.24 10.99
C VAL A 126 -34.08 3.79 11.65
N VAL A 127 -33.99 2.87 12.62
CA VAL A 127 -35.14 2.38 13.39
C VAL A 127 -35.22 3.01 14.78
N ALA A 128 -34.08 3.43 15.34
CA ALA A 128 -34.04 4.22 16.55
C ALA A 128 -32.85 5.19 16.53
N LYS A 129 -33.01 6.32 17.22
CA LYS A 129 -31.97 7.31 17.46
C LYS A 129 -32.13 7.83 18.88
N THR A 130 -31.13 7.61 19.72
CA THR A 130 -31.14 8.00 21.14
C THR A 130 -29.97 8.93 21.41
N GLN A 131 -30.22 10.06 22.07
CA GLN A 131 -29.16 10.95 22.55
C GLN A 131 -28.66 10.43 23.90
N LEU A 132 -27.42 9.93 23.95
CA LEU A 132 -26.83 9.39 25.19
C LEU A 132 -26.19 10.49 26.04
N THR A 133 -25.49 11.42 25.39
CA THR A 133 -24.86 12.61 26.02
C THR A 133 -25.01 13.81 25.09
N ALA A 134 -24.44 14.98 25.40
CA ALA A 134 -24.52 16.16 24.52
C ALA A 134 -23.96 15.88 23.10
N ASP A 135 -22.93 15.05 22.98
CA ASP A 135 -22.17 14.84 21.75
C ASP A 135 -22.21 13.39 21.23
N VAL A 136 -22.97 12.50 21.88
CA VAL A 136 -23.06 11.08 21.53
C VAL A 136 -24.50 10.69 21.20
N LEU A 137 -24.67 10.14 20.01
CA LEU A 137 -25.89 9.53 19.51
C LEU A 137 -25.68 8.03 19.41
N ASP A 138 -26.64 7.27 19.91
CA ASP A 138 -26.82 5.85 19.62
C ASP A 138 -27.83 5.72 18.49
N VAL A 139 -27.43 5.05 17.40
CA VAL A 139 -28.26 4.88 16.21
C VAL A 139 -28.42 3.39 15.91
N VAL A 140 -29.67 2.94 15.91
CA VAL A 140 -30.01 1.56 15.54
C VAL A 140 -30.47 1.54 14.09
N LEU A 141 -29.80 0.73 13.29
CA LEU A 141 -30.07 0.52 11.88
C LEU A 141 -30.60 -0.89 11.62
N ALA A 142 -31.55 -1.03 10.70
CA ALA A 142 -32.08 -2.31 10.28
C ALA A 142 -32.19 -2.42 8.75
N PRO A 143 -32.05 -3.62 8.16
CA PRO A 143 -32.25 -3.85 6.73
C PRO A 143 -33.62 -3.38 6.23
N MET A 144 -33.65 -2.72 5.08
CA MET A 144 -34.91 -2.31 4.45
C MET A 144 -35.68 -3.49 3.83
N GLN A 145 -34.97 -4.51 3.34
CA GLN A 145 -35.57 -5.67 2.66
C GLN A 145 -35.70 -6.86 3.61
N ALA A 146 -36.90 -7.46 3.67
CA ALA A 146 -37.13 -8.68 4.43
C ALA A 146 -36.28 -9.84 3.88
N GLY A 147 -35.56 -10.56 4.76
CA GLY A 147 -34.65 -11.65 4.39
C GLY A 147 -33.21 -11.21 4.11
N VAL A 148 -32.94 -9.89 4.04
CA VAL A 148 -31.56 -9.36 4.05
C VAL A 148 -31.14 -9.19 5.50
N CYS A 149 -30.03 -9.84 5.90
CA CYS A 149 -29.47 -9.71 7.24
C CYS A 149 -28.03 -9.22 7.18
N PHE A 150 -27.68 -8.24 8.03
CA PHE A 150 -26.30 -7.90 8.37
C PHE A 150 -25.83 -8.73 9.58
N CYS A 151 -25.85 -10.06 9.44
CA CYS A 151 -25.62 -11.03 10.53
C CYS A 151 -24.15 -11.50 10.63
N GLU A 152 -23.34 -11.24 9.61
CA GLU A 152 -22.07 -11.96 9.38
C GLU A 152 -20.83 -11.15 9.79
N PHE A 153 -20.98 -10.23 10.74
CA PHE A 153 -19.86 -9.45 11.25
C PHE A 153 -19.25 -10.08 12.52
N VAL A 154 -17.95 -9.82 12.71
CA VAL A 154 -17.19 -10.19 13.90
C VAL A 154 -17.17 -8.99 14.86
N PRO A 155 -17.43 -9.17 16.17
CA PRO A 155 -17.32 -8.08 17.14
C PRO A 155 -15.99 -7.34 17.05
N GLY A 156 -16.05 -6.00 17.02
CA GLY A 156 -14.89 -5.12 16.81
C GLY A 156 -14.70 -4.66 15.35
N GLN A 157 -15.47 -5.19 14.40
CA GLN A 157 -15.52 -4.64 13.04
C GLN A 157 -16.27 -3.29 13.00
N TYR A 158 -16.06 -2.56 11.90
CA TYR A 158 -16.73 -1.30 11.59
C TYR A 158 -17.41 -1.40 10.22
N ILE A 159 -18.34 -0.47 9.97
CA ILE A 159 -18.96 -0.27 8.67
C ILE A 159 -18.72 1.16 8.17
N GLU A 160 -18.81 1.37 6.87
CA GLU A 160 -18.87 2.71 6.29
C GLU A 160 -20.33 3.13 6.08
N VAL A 161 -20.71 4.25 6.70
CA VAL A 161 -22.02 4.87 6.52
C VAL A 161 -21.88 6.02 5.53
N TRP A 162 -22.64 5.92 4.45
CA TRP A 162 -22.72 6.94 3.42
C TRP A 162 -23.72 8.03 3.82
N GLN A 163 -23.33 9.30 3.68
CA GLN A 163 -24.24 10.40 3.95
C GLN A 163 -25.33 10.46 2.88
N PRO A 164 -26.62 10.50 3.25
CA PRO A 164 -27.70 10.61 2.28
C PRO A 164 -27.52 11.80 1.33
N GLY A 165 -27.55 11.53 0.02
CA GLY A 165 -27.42 12.55 -1.03
C GLY A 165 -25.97 12.97 -1.37
N SER A 166 -24.95 12.29 -0.84
CA SER A 166 -23.56 12.47 -1.25
C SER A 166 -23.01 11.22 -1.92
N ASP A 167 -22.35 11.40 -3.07
CA ASP A 167 -21.77 10.32 -3.86
C ASP A 167 -20.33 9.97 -3.46
N HIS A 168 -19.75 10.73 -2.52
CA HIS A 168 -18.33 10.62 -2.15
C HIS A 168 -18.08 10.70 -0.63
N LEU A 169 -19.09 11.01 0.18
CA LEU A 169 -18.91 11.26 1.60
C LEU A 169 -19.42 10.08 2.44
N SER A 170 -18.49 9.26 2.90
CA SER A 170 -18.71 8.20 3.88
C SER A 170 -17.90 8.44 5.17
N ARG A 171 -18.33 7.84 6.28
CA ARG A 171 -17.58 7.79 7.53
C ARG A 171 -17.65 6.39 8.13
N SER A 172 -16.53 5.95 8.71
CA SER A 172 -16.45 4.65 9.39
C SER A 172 -16.99 4.75 10.81
N TYR A 173 -17.88 3.82 11.18
CA TYR A 173 -18.40 3.68 12.54
C TYR A 173 -18.27 2.22 13.00
N SER A 174 -17.74 2.01 14.20
CA SER A 174 -17.66 0.69 14.81
C SER A 174 -19.05 0.15 15.16
N ILE A 175 -19.26 -1.16 14.99
CA ILE A 175 -20.52 -1.80 15.38
C ILE A 175 -20.51 -2.01 16.90
N ALA A 176 -21.50 -1.45 17.59
CA ALA A 176 -21.59 -1.45 19.05
C ALA A 176 -22.28 -2.70 19.64
N ASN A 177 -23.02 -3.46 18.83
CA ASN A 177 -23.69 -4.70 19.25
C ASN A 177 -22.99 -5.98 18.77
N ALA A 178 -23.37 -7.12 19.35
CA ALA A 178 -22.97 -8.44 18.87
C ALA A 178 -23.84 -8.88 17.67
N PRO A 179 -23.37 -9.78 16.80
CA PRO A 179 -24.16 -10.28 15.68
C PRO A 179 -25.40 -11.03 16.18
N THR A 180 -26.57 -10.42 15.99
CA THR A 180 -27.88 -10.98 16.33
C THR A 180 -28.61 -11.38 15.05
N GLY A 181 -29.37 -12.48 15.10
CA GLY A 181 -30.08 -13.04 13.93
C GLY A 181 -31.20 -12.16 13.36
N ASP A 182 -31.44 -10.98 13.94
CA ASP A 182 -32.41 -9.99 13.48
C ASP A 182 -31.79 -8.95 12.51
N GLY A 183 -30.47 -9.00 12.31
CA GLY A 183 -29.73 -8.19 11.35
C GLY A 183 -29.61 -6.72 11.69
N ARG A 184 -29.90 -6.35 12.93
CA ARG A 184 -29.73 -4.98 13.41
C ARG A 184 -28.28 -4.70 13.73
N ILE A 185 -27.90 -3.45 13.52
CA ILE A 185 -26.62 -2.92 13.96
C ILE A 185 -26.83 -1.64 14.75
N GLU A 186 -26.02 -1.46 15.78
CA GLU A 186 -25.98 -0.29 16.64
C GLU A 186 -24.65 0.44 16.39
N LEU A 187 -24.70 1.77 16.28
CA LEU A 187 -23.55 2.65 16.04
C LEU A 187 -23.50 3.76 17.09
#